data_AF-A0A7C5ZQE3-F1
#
_entry.id   AF-A0A7C5ZQE3-F1
#
_cell.length_a   1.000
_cell.length_b   1.000
_cell.length_c   1.000
_cell.angle_alpha   90.00
_cell.angle_beta   90.00
_cell.angle_gamma   90.00
#
_symmetry.space_group_name_H-M   'P 1'
#
loop_
_entity.id
_entity.type
_entity.pdbx_description
1 polymer ?
#
loop_
_entity_poly.entity_id
_entity_poly.type
_entity_poly.pdbx_seq_one_letter_code
_entity_poly.pdbx_strand_id
1 'polypeptide(L)'
;DYKRGVGLFDVVYIKPLNKYYRLILKDGFLTAVEIPESEAKLNLAKLVNKVLLPKKMHKKEITKRVQLNLDDGRNFLTDKIDIATGAGVVYNYEKNEIVSIIPLQPGVLAYVEKGSNEGNLVKVVSKEEDNFIVEFNGQKFPLPREYLLPVGVDKPMITVQK
;
A
#
# COMPACT_ATOMS: atom_id res chain seq x y z
N ASP A 1 -11.22 -7.04 21.33
CA ASP A 1 -12.61 -6.94 20.89
C ASP A 1 -12.83 -7.96 19.79
N TYR A 2 -13.78 -8.89 19.96
CA TYR A 2 -14.06 -9.95 18.99
C TYR A 2 -14.75 -9.43 17.72
N LYS A 3 -15.30 -8.21 17.76
CA LYS A 3 -15.92 -7.54 16.62
C LYS A 3 -14.90 -6.78 15.76
N ARG A 4 -13.64 -6.73 16.17
CA ARG A 4 -12.61 -6.00 15.44
C ARG A 4 -12.38 -6.69 14.10
N GLY A 5 -12.74 -6.01 13.02
CA GLY A 5 -12.43 -6.45 11.66
C GLY A 5 -10.92 -6.51 11.44
N VAL A 6 -10.50 -7.50 10.66
CA VAL A 6 -9.15 -7.62 10.10
C VAL A 6 -9.28 -7.57 8.58
N GLY A 7 -8.44 -6.75 7.96
CA GLY A 7 -8.52 -6.43 6.53
C GLY A 7 -7.36 -6.97 5.72
N LEU A 8 -7.29 -6.53 4.47
CA LEU A 8 -6.19 -6.83 3.57
C LEU A 8 -4.88 -6.25 4.12
N PHE A 9 -3.81 -7.03 4.06
CA PHE A 9 -2.45 -6.77 4.56
C PHE A 9 -2.26 -6.62 6.08
N ASP A 10 -3.34 -6.73 6.86
CA ASP A 10 -3.23 -6.78 8.31
C ASP A 10 -2.36 -7.95 8.77
N VAL A 11 -1.59 -7.70 9.83
CA VAL A 11 -0.70 -8.68 10.44
C VAL A 11 -1.27 -9.15 11.79
N VAL A 12 -1.44 -10.45 11.93
CA VAL A 12 -1.90 -11.13 13.15
C VAL A 12 -0.74 -11.89 13.77
N TYR A 13 -0.43 -11.56 15.03
CA TYR A 13 0.60 -12.24 15.80
C TYR A 13 -0.02 -13.22 16.81
N ILE A 14 0.27 -14.50 16.65
CA ILE A 14 -0.15 -15.56 17.58
C ILE A 14 0.98 -15.80 18.59
N LYS A 15 0.93 -15.10 19.72
CA LYS A 15 1.94 -15.13 20.79
C LYS A 15 2.36 -16.54 21.24
N PRO A 16 1.44 -17.48 21.56
CA PRO A 16 1.84 -18.81 22.03
C PRO A 16 2.61 -19.63 21.00
N LEU A 17 2.43 -19.34 19.70
CA LEU A 17 3.11 -20.04 18.61
C LEU A 17 4.37 -19.30 18.17
N ASN A 18 4.60 -18.07 18.64
CA ASN A 18 5.59 -17.15 18.11
C ASN A 18 5.52 -17.01 16.57
N LYS A 19 4.30 -16.90 16.02
CA LYS A 19 4.06 -16.85 14.57
C LYS A 19 3.31 -15.62 14.14
N TYR A 20 3.74 -15.04 13.03
CA TYR A 20 3.14 -13.87 12.40
C TYR A 20 2.47 -14.28 11.10
N TYR A 21 1.26 -13.77 10.88
CA TYR A 21 0.48 -14.05 9.70
C TYR A 21 0.02 -12.74 9.07
N ARG A 22 0.20 -12.58 7.76
CA ARG A 22 -0.45 -11.50 7.01
C ARG A 22 -1.68 -12.01 6.29
N LEU A 23 -2.75 -11.21 6.31
CA LEU A 23 -3.93 -11.46 5.50
C LEU A 23 -3.70 -10.94 4.07
N ILE A 24 -3.88 -11.81 3.09
CA ILE A 24 -3.83 -11.50 1.66
C ILE A 24 -5.12 -12.00 0.99
N LEU A 25 -5.45 -11.53 -0.22
CA LEU A 25 -6.47 -12.22 -1.02
C LEU A 25 -5.83 -13.40 -1.74
N LYS A 26 -6.51 -14.54 -1.67
CA LYS A 26 -6.23 -15.71 -2.49
C LYS A 26 -7.56 -16.31 -2.92
N ASP A 27 -7.74 -16.50 -4.23
CA ASP A 27 -8.96 -17.06 -4.81
C ASP A 27 -10.25 -16.34 -4.36
N GLY A 28 -10.17 -15.01 -4.14
CA GLY A 28 -11.27 -14.18 -3.65
C GLY A 28 -11.51 -14.22 -2.12
N PHE A 29 -10.69 -14.97 -1.37
CA PHE A 29 -10.82 -15.09 0.08
C PHE A 29 -9.64 -14.49 0.83
N LEU A 30 -9.91 -13.83 1.96
CA LEU A 30 -8.86 -13.44 2.89
C LEU A 30 -8.20 -14.69 3.47
N THR A 31 -6.91 -14.83 3.21
CA THR A 31 -6.09 -15.97 3.59
C THR A 31 -4.90 -15.51 4.43
N ALA A 32 -4.69 -16.17 5.56
CA ALA A 32 -3.53 -15.94 6.42
C ALA A 32 -2.29 -16.67 5.88
N VAL A 33 -1.22 -15.92 5.60
CA VAL A 33 0.08 -16.46 5.17
C VAL A 33 1.12 -16.14 6.24
N GLU A 34 1.88 -17.16 6.65
CA GLU A 34 2.96 -17.01 7.63
C GLU A 34 4.09 -16.14 7.06
N ILE A 35 4.55 -15.16 7.84
CA ILE A 35 5.60 -14.21 7.46
C ILE A 35 6.67 -14.11 8.57
N PRO A 36 7.91 -13.71 8.24
CA PRO A 36 8.94 -13.49 9.24
C PRO A 36 8.66 -12.24 10.09
N GLU A 37 9.16 -12.23 11.34
CA GLU A 37 9.00 -11.10 12.28
C GLU A 37 9.52 -9.77 11.71
N SER A 38 10.62 -9.80 10.95
CA SER A 38 11.20 -8.60 10.33
C SER A 38 10.23 -7.90 9.38
N GLU A 39 9.41 -8.69 8.69
CA GLU A 39 8.40 -8.20 7.76
C GLU A 39 7.08 -7.89 8.45
N ALA A 40 6.80 -8.58 9.57
CA ALA A 40 5.61 -8.36 10.36
C ALA A 40 5.44 -6.88 10.71
N LYS A 41 6.54 -6.17 11.00
CA LYS A 41 6.57 -4.74 11.37
C LYS A 41 6.18 -3.77 10.26
N LEU A 42 6.07 -4.26 9.03
CA LEU A 42 5.76 -3.48 7.85
C LEU A 42 4.32 -3.71 7.41
N ASN A 43 3.70 -2.65 6.91
CA ASN A 43 2.42 -2.73 6.23
C ASN A 43 2.43 -1.84 4.98
N LEU A 44 1.47 -2.07 4.09
CA LEU A 44 1.27 -1.35 2.84
C LEU A 44 -0.16 -0.84 2.77
N ALA A 45 -0.30 0.42 2.39
CA ALA A 45 -1.60 1.06 2.21
C ALA A 45 -1.56 2.05 1.03
N LYS A 46 -2.71 2.34 0.43
CA LYS A 46 -2.80 3.29 -0.69
C LYS A 46 -2.93 4.71 -0.16
N LEU A 47 -2.18 5.64 -0.76
CA LEU A 47 -2.39 7.07 -0.51
C LEU A 47 -3.67 7.56 -1.21
N VAL A 48 -4.77 7.70 -0.49
CA VAL A 48 -6.07 8.10 -1.07
C VAL A 48 -6.27 9.61 -1.13
N ASN A 49 -5.67 10.36 -0.19
CA ASN A 49 -5.84 11.81 -0.13
C ASN A 49 -4.61 12.48 0.48
N LYS A 50 -4.35 13.74 0.11
CA LYS A 50 -3.37 14.59 0.79
C LYS A 50 -3.95 15.98 1.07
N VAL A 51 -3.68 16.50 2.26
CA VAL A 51 -4.17 17.80 2.70
C VAL A 51 -2.96 18.66 3.08
N LEU A 52 -2.86 19.84 2.47
CA LEU A 52 -1.90 20.85 2.91
C LEU A 52 -2.39 21.45 4.23
N LEU A 53 -1.61 21.28 5.30
CA LEU A 53 -1.98 21.82 6.60
C LEU A 53 -1.64 23.32 6.68
N PRO A 54 -2.43 24.11 7.42
CA PRO A 54 -2.09 25.49 7.70
C PRO A 54 -0.70 25.59 8.34
N LYS A 55 0.05 26.63 7.96
CA LYS A 55 1.35 26.92 8.57
C LYS A 55 1.16 27.10 10.09
N LYS A 56 1.71 26.19 10.89
CA LYS A 56 1.79 26.37 12.34
C LYS A 56 3.20 26.80 12.72
N MET A 57 3.29 27.83 13.56
CA MET A 57 4.52 28.17 14.27
C MET A 57 4.75 27.12 15.35
N HIS A 58 5.53 26.08 15.08
CA HIS A 58 6.05 25.21 16.14
C HIS A 58 7.58 25.32 16.11
N LYS A 59 8.14 25.98 17.13
CA LYS A 59 9.59 26.10 17.39
C LYS A 59 10.41 26.56 16.17
N LYS A 60 10.42 27.87 15.92
CA LYS A 60 11.41 28.59 15.07
C LYS A 60 11.48 28.28 13.56
N GLU A 61 10.71 27.33 13.02
CA GLU A 61 10.65 27.11 11.56
C GLU A 61 9.23 27.09 11.00
N ILE A 62 9.05 27.71 9.83
CA ILE A 62 7.82 27.59 9.02
C ILE A 62 8.01 26.43 8.05
N THR A 63 7.62 25.22 8.47
CA THR A 63 7.54 24.05 7.56
C THR A 63 6.12 23.92 7.02
N LYS A 64 5.97 23.86 5.68
CA LYS A 64 4.71 23.50 5.03
C LYS A 64 4.50 22.00 5.24
N ARG A 65 3.62 21.63 6.17
CA ARG A 65 3.31 20.22 6.45
C ARG A 65 2.16 19.74 5.58
N VAL A 66 2.33 18.59 4.96
CA VAL A 66 1.30 17.84 4.23
C VAL A 66 0.90 16.64 5.06
N GLN A 67 -0.41 16.46 5.23
CA GLN A 67 -0.98 15.23 5.77
C GLN A 67 -1.30 14.28 4.63
N LEU A 68 -0.70 13.10 4.67
CA LEU A 68 -1.01 11.96 3.82
C LEU A 68 -2.07 11.11 4.52
N ASN A 69 -3.17 10.81 3.84
CA ASN A 69 -4.26 9.98 4.38
C ASN A 69 -4.30 8.68 3.58
N LEU A 70 -4.18 7.56 4.28
CA LEU A 70 -4.15 6.23 3.69
C LEU A 70 -5.52 5.56 3.76
N ASP A 71 -5.77 4.58 2.89
CA ASP A 71 -7.03 3.80 2.84
C ASP A 71 -7.29 2.95 4.08
N ASP A 72 -6.24 2.53 4.78
CA ASP A 72 -6.32 1.86 6.08
C ASP A 72 -6.69 2.80 7.25
N GLY A 73 -6.94 4.07 6.97
CA GLY A 73 -7.33 5.10 7.94
C GLY A 73 -6.15 5.75 8.67
N ARG A 74 -4.90 5.36 8.41
CA ARG A 74 -3.72 6.01 9.00
C ARG A 74 -3.38 7.33 8.32
N ASN A 75 -2.76 8.21 9.09
CA ASN A 75 -2.29 9.50 8.61
C ASN A 75 -0.81 9.69 8.93
N PHE A 76 -0.07 10.25 7.97
CA PHE A 76 1.33 10.61 8.14
C PHE A 76 1.55 12.09 7.82
N LEU A 77 2.46 12.73 8.55
CA LEU A 77 2.89 14.09 8.26
C LEU A 77 4.21 14.06 7.49
N THR A 78 4.32 14.88 6.47
CA THR A 78 5.54 15.04 5.68
C THR A 78 5.71 16.47 5.22
N ASP A 79 6.94 16.90 4.96
CA ASP A 79 7.22 18.18 4.31
C ASP A 79 7.29 18.03 2.77
N LYS A 80 7.17 16.80 2.25
CA LYS A 80 7.14 16.52 0.80
C LYS A 80 5.76 16.85 0.22
N ILE A 81 5.72 17.83 -0.68
CA ILE A 81 4.48 18.24 -1.37
C ILE A 81 4.19 17.43 -2.64
N ASP A 82 5.23 16.87 -3.26
CA ASP A 82 5.16 16.27 -4.61
C ASP A 82 4.88 14.76 -4.58
N ILE A 83 3.98 14.33 -3.70
CA ILE A 83 3.52 12.94 -3.66
C ILE A 83 2.16 12.85 -4.34
N ALA A 84 2.05 12.06 -5.41
CA ALA A 84 0.77 11.81 -6.06
C ALA A 84 -0.07 10.81 -5.25
N THR A 85 -1.40 10.99 -5.23
CA THR A 85 -2.33 9.98 -4.70
C THR A 85 -2.23 8.68 -5.48
N GLY A 86 -2.85 7.59 -5.02
CA GLY A 86 -2.75 6.26 -5.64
C GLY A 86 -1.36 5.62 -5.54
N ALA A 87 -0.39 6.29 -4.92
CA ALA A 87 0.89 5.69 -4.59
C ALA A 87 0.72 4.64 -3.48
N GLY A 88 1.52 3.58 -3.53
CA GLY A 88 1.64 2.63 -2.42
C GLY A 88 2.58 3.18 -1.35
N VAL A 89 2.17 3.12 -0.10
CA VAL A 89 2.95 3.60 1.04
C VAL A 89 3.29 2.42 1.93
N VAL A 90 4.57 2.06 1.96
CA VAL A 90 5.09 1.07 2.90
C VAL A 90 5.53 1.81 4.16
N TYR A 91 5.00 1.40 5.30
CA TYR A 91 5.29 2.03 6.57
C TYR A 91 5.57 0.99 7.65
N ASN A 92 6.30 1.41 8.68
CA ASN A 92 6.55 0.62 9.88
C ASN A 92 5.58 1.05 10.98
N TYR A 93 4.76 0.13 11.49
CA TYR A 93 3.77 0.50 12.51
C TYR A 93 4.34 0.63 13.92
N GLU A 94 5.50 0.01 14.23
CA GLU A 94 6.14 0.16 15.55
C GLU A 94 6.75 1.55 15.71
N LYS A 95 7.43 2.01 14.65
CA LYS A 95 8.08 3.33 14.62
C LYS A 95 7.14 4.46 14.21
N ASN A 96 6.01 4.11 13.61
CA ASN A 96 5.09 5.07 12.98
C ASN A 96 5.78 5.94 11.92
N GLU A 97 6.54 5.29 11.04
CA GLU A 97 7.38 5.95 10.02
C GLU A 97 7.12 5.37 8.62
N ILE A 98 7.18 6.25 7.62
CA ILE A 98 7.15 5.83 6.22
C ILE A 98 8.51 5.25 5.85
N VAL A 99 8.52 4.01 5.34
CA VAL A 99 9.71 3.33 4.84
C VAL A 99 9.91 3.63 3.36
N SER A 100 8.82 3.59 2.57
CA SER A 100 8.87 3.82 1.14
C SER A 100 7.55 4.35 0.61
N ILE A 101 7.63 5.12 -0.48
CA ILE A 101 6.48 5.57 -1.26
C ILE A 101 6.75 5.15 -2.70
N ILE A 102 5.82 4.40 -3.27
CA ILE A 102 5.94 3.79 -4.59
C ILE A 102 4.92 4.49 -5.50
N PRO A 103 5.35 5.40 -6.39
CA PRO A 103 4.44 6.07 -7.32
C PRO A 103 3.81 5.07 -8.28
N LEU A 104 2.54 5.28 -8.62
CA LEU A 104 1.90 4.52 -9.69
C LEU A 104 2.35 5.07 -11.05
N GLN A 105 3.31 4.39 -11.68
CA GLN A 105 3.92 4.81 -12.94
C GLN A 105 4.38 3.58 -13.77
N PRO A 106 4.64 3.73 -15.07
CA PRO A 106 5.22 2.66 -15.88
C PRO A 106 6.47 2.03 -15.25
N GLY A 107 6.56 0.71 -15.32
CA GLY A 107 7.67 -0.08 -14.78
C GLY A 107 7.49 -0.58 -13.35
N VAL A 108 6.45 -0.15 -12.62
CA VAL A 108 6.18 -0.67 -11.26
C VAL A 108 5.33 -1.93 -11.29
N LEU A 109 5.47 -2.73 -10.24
CA LEU A 109 4.60 -3.85 -9.93
C LEU A 109 3.44 -3.34 -9.07
N ALA A 110 2.22 -3.66 -9.48
CA ALA A 110 1.00 -3.27 -8.77
C ALA A 110 0.16 -4.50 -8.42
N TYR A 111 -0.47 -4.44 -7.25
CA TYR A 111 -1.48 -5.38 -6.80
C TYR A 111 -2.85 -4.90 -7.25
N VAL A 112 -3.65 -5.82 -7.78
CA VAL A 112 -5.02 -5.54 -8.21
C VAL A 112 -5.98 -5.75 -7.05
N GLU A 113 -6.60 -4.68 -6.59
CA GLU A 113 -7.49 -4.72 -5.42
C GLU A 113 -8.95 -5.06 -5.76
N LYS A 114 -9.35 -4.88 -7.02
CA LYS A 114 -10.74 -5.01 -7.47
C LYS A 114 -10.83 -5.56 -8.89
N GLY A 115 -11.98 -6.16 -9.20
CA GLY A 115 -12.33 -6.65 -10.54
C GLY A 115 -11.95 -8.11 -10.75
N SER A 116 -12.07 -8.60 -11.98
CA SER A 116 -11.86 -10.02 -12.31
C SER A 116 -10.44 -10.53 -12.07
N ASN A 117 -9.47 -9.63 -11.93
CA ASN A 117 -8.06 -9.96 -11.68
C ASN A 117 -7.63 -9.64 -10.24
N GLU A 118 -8.57 -9.42 -9.30
CA GLU A 118 -8.24 -9.13 -7.90
C GLU A 118 -7.29 -10.17 -7.28
N GLY A 119 -6.38 -9.71 -6.42
CA GLY A 119 -5.38 -10.57 -5.78
C GLY A 119 -4.12 -10.83 -6.61
N ASN A 120 -4.13 -10.51 -7.91
CA ASN A 120 -2.96 -10.73 -8.78
C ASN A 120 -1.99 -9.56 -8.76
N LEU A 121 -0.72 -9.87 -9.03
CA LEU A 121 0.32 -8.88 -9.34
C LEU A 121 0.43 -8.66 -10.84
N VAL A 122 0.42 -7.39 -11.23
CA VAL A 122 0.51 -6.97 -12.63
C VAL A 122 1.62 -5.94 -12.80
N LYS A 123 2.27 -5.96 -13.97
CA LYS A 123 3.28 -4.94 -14.31
C LYS A 123 2.61 -3.76 -15.00
N VAL A 124 2.84 -2.55 -14.51
CA VAL A 124 2.34 -1.34 -15.17
C VAL A 124 3.22 -1.03 -16.39
N VAL A 125 2.62 -1.00 -17.58
CA VAL A 125 3.33 -0.82 -18.86
C VAL A 125 3.29 0.62 -19.32
N SER A 126 2.11 1.23 -19.32
CA SER A 126 1.90 2.62 -19.75
C SER A 126 0.71 3.23 -19.01
N LYS A 127 0.62 4.56 -19.07
CA LYS A 127 -0.54 5.33 -18.58
C LYS A 127 -1.28 5.88 -19.79
N GLU A 128 -2.59 5.66 -19.85
CA GLU A 128 -3.49 6.11 -20.92
C GLU A 128 -4.69 6.82 -20.30
N GLU A 129 -4.74 8.16 -20.43
CA GLU A 129 -5.79 9.01 -19.85
C GLU A 129 -6.10 8.64 -18.37
N ASP A 130 -7.26 8.01 -18.13
CA ASP A 130 -7.77 7.60 -16.82
C ASP A 130 -7.37 6.17 -16.41
N ASN A 131 -6.78 5.40 -17.34
CA ASN A 131 -6.41 4.01 -17.16
C ASN A 131 -4.89 3.80 -17.19
N PHE A 132 -4.49 2.62 -16.74
CA PHE A 132 -3.15 2.09 -16.89
C PHE A 132 -3.21 0.80 -17.69
N ILE A 133 -2.36 0.67 -18.70
CA ILE A 133 -2.16 -0.61 -19.37
C ILE A 133 -1.27 -1.45 -18.47
N VAL A 134 -1.78 -2.60 -18.07
CA VAL A 134 -1.06 -3.56 -17.24
C VAL A 134 -0.80 -4.83 -18.02
N GLU A 135 0.26 -5.54 -17.64
CA GLU A 135 0.61 -6.85 -18.18
C GLU A 135 0.51 -7.91 -17.09
N PHE A 136 -0.20 -8.99 -17.41
CA PHE A 136 -0.36 -10.17 -16.57
C PHE A 136 -0.34 -11.43 -17.45
N ASN A 137 0.51 -12.41 -17.12
CA ASN A 137 0.68 -13.64 -17.89
C ASN A 137 0.88 -13.41 -19.41
N GLY A 138 1.63 -12.35 -19.77
CA GLY A 138 1.89 -11.97 -21.16
C GLY A 138 0.72 -11.30 -21.90
N GLN A 139 -0.43 -11.13 -21.25
CA GLN A 139 -1.57 -10.41 -21.80
C GLN A 139 -1.59 -8.96 -21.27
N LYS A 140 -1.94 -8.02 -22.15
CA LYS A 140 -2.10 -6.60 -21.81
C LYS A 140 -3.55 -6.20 -21.84
N PHE A 141 -3.98 -5.46 -20.82
CA PHE A 141 -5.33 -4.93 -20.72
C PHE A 141 -5.35 -3.65 -19.88
N PRO A 142 -6.34 -2.77 -20.08
CA PRO A 142 -6.49 -1.57 -19.29
C PRO A 142 -7.09 -1.88 -17.91
N LEU A 143 -6.60 -1.20 -16.87
CA LEU A 143 -7.24 -1.13 -15.56
C LEU A 143 -7.37 0.32 -15.09
N PRO A 144 -8.47 0.68 -14.40
CA PRO A 144 -8.59 1.97 -13.75
C PRO A 144 -7.51 2.17 -12.69
N ARG A 145 -7.06 3.42 -12.53
CA ARG A 145 -6.11 3.81 -11.48
C ARG A 145 -6.51 3.29 -10.09
N GLU A 146 -7.80 3.36 -9.76
CA GLU A 146 -8.32 2.99 -8.44
C GLU A 146 -8.18 1.50 -8.12
N TYR A 147 -8.00 0.64 -9.12
CA TYR A 147 -7.85 -0.81 -8.91
C TYR A 147 -6.41 -1.20 -8.58
N LEU A 148 -5.46 -0.30 -8.82
CA LEU A 148 -4.03 -0.59 -8.71
C LEU A 148 -3.47 -0.04 -7.40
N LEU A 149 -2.73 -0.89 -6.70
CA LEU A 149 -1.90 -0.52 -5.56
C LEU A 149 -0.44 -0.85 -5.88
N PRO A 150 0.43 0.15 -6.10
CA PRO A 150 1.86 -0.11 -6.30
C PRO A 150 2.48 -0.81 -5.09
N VAL A 151 3.19 -1.92 -5.33
CA VAL A 151 3.78 -2.75 -4.25
C VAL A 151 5.30 -2.88 -4.33
N GLY A 152 5.90 -2.52 -5.47
CA GLY A 152 7.34 -2.51 -5.67
C GLY A 152 7.72 -2.27 -7.14
N VAL A 153 8.98 -2.52 -7.49
CA VAL A 153 9.48 -2.42 -8.88
C VAL A 153 9.68 -3.83 -9.44
N ASP A 154 10.73 -4.53 -8.98
CA ASP A 154 11.03 -5.90 -9.43
C ASP A 154 10.26 -6.96 -8.63
N LYS A 155 10.06 -6.68 -7.33
CA LYS A 155 9.34 -7.54 -6.40
C LYS A 155 8.54 -6.70 -5.42
N PRO A 156 7.46 -7.25 -4.84
CA PRO A 156 6.76 -6.60 -3.74
C PRO A 156 7.71 -6.32 -2.57
N MET A 157 7.54 -5.15 -1.95
CA MET A 157 8.29 -4.79 -0.73
C MET A 157 7.86 -5.60 0.49
N ILE A 158 6.65 -6.16 0.44
CA ILE A 158 6.07 -7.01 1.46
C ILE A 158 5.33 -8.17 0.77
N THR A 159 5.09 -9.26 1.49
CA THR A 159 4.24 -10.37 1.07
C THR A 159 2.82 -9.88 0.81
N VAL A 160 2.38 -9.98 -0.44
CA VAL A 160 1.05 -9.56 -0.92
C VAL A 160 0.31 -10.68 -1.67
N GLN A 161 0.99 -11.78 -1.98
CA GLN A 161 0.44 -13.00 -2.57
C GLN A 161 1.22 -14.23 -2.04
N LYS A 162 0.66 -15.43 -2.21
CA LYS A 162 1.33 -16.70 -1.87
C LYS A 162 1.93 -17.36 -3.11
#